data_AF-A0ABD4XHD5-F1
#
_entry.id   AF-A0ABD4XHD5-F1
#
_cell.length_a   1.000
_cell.length_b   1.000
_cell.length_c   1.000
_cell.angle_alpha   90.00
_cell.angle_beta   90.00
_cell.angle_gamma   90.00
#
_symmetry.space_group_name_H-M   'P 1'
#
loop_
_entity.id
_entity.type
_entity.pdbx_description
1 polymer ?
#
loop_
_entity_poly.entity_id
_entity_poly.type
_entity_poly.pdbx_seq_one_letter_code
_entity_poly.pdbx_strand_id
1 'polypeptide(L)'
;MTTEVINRWEQYEPIIGGVLKTGHIDWRNVNFDDYRQELRLLILQRLLAGDQLAPTNNSNLFRWLLWRLRDIQRSNQKYEERHDFIITPPEVVQMEQAFENTELKVIIENLLNQSVCQQKIRQLLLDFMKYPDDLVTKRCIRLEIHRMTYYRHLKLLRQMINKSYCIDFQ
;
A
#
# COMPACT_ATOMS: atom_id res chain seq x y z
N MET A 1 10.33 27.56 33.11
CA MET A 1 11.29 27.55 31.97
C MET A 1 10.79 26.74 30.77
N THR A 2 9.94 25.71 30.92
CA THR A 2 9.55 24.80 29.83
C THR A 2 8.60 25.41 28.78
N THR A 3 7.65 26.26 29.17
CA THR A 3 6.67 26.87 28.25
C THR A 3 7.27 27.92 27.31
N GLU A 4 8.26 28.71 27.75
CA GLU A 4 8.93 29.70 26.90
C GLU A 4 9.82 29.04 25.82
N VAL A 5 10.43 27.90 26.14
CA VAL A 5 11.20 27.10 25.18
C VAL A 5 10.27 26.49 24.14
N ILE A 6 9.08 26.02 24.55
CA ILE A 6 8.04 25.52 23.65
C ILE A 6 7.50 26.65 22.75
N ASN A 7 7.44 27.91 23.20
CA ASN A 7 6.99 29.00 22.32
C ASN A 7 8.05 29.48 21.32
N ARG A 8 9.30 29.02 21.43
CA ARG A 8 10.41 29.47 20.55
C ARG A 8 10.77 28.48 19.43
N TRP A 9 10.30 27.23 19.46
CA TRP A 9 10.71 26.23 18.46
C TRP A 9 10.18 26.56 17.05
N GLU A 10 9.01 27.21 16.93
CA GLU A 10 8.44 27.61 15.64
C GLU A 10 9.36 28.54 14.84
N GLN A 11 10.18 29.34 15.55
CA GLN A 11 11.15 30.26 14.92
C GLN A 11 12.23 29.51 14.12
N TYR A 12 12.41 28.21 14.37
CA TYR A 12 13.37 27.36 13.68
C TYR A 12 12.79 26.65 12.46
N GLU A 13 11.48 26.73 12.20
CA GLU A 13 10.87 26.12 11.02
C GLU A 13 11.53 26.53 9.69
N PRO A 14 11.94 27.79 9.49
CA PRO A 14 12.67 28.17 8.27
C PRO A 14 13.99 27.42 8.10
N ILE A 15 14.77 27.22 9.18
CA ILE A 15 16.05 26.50 9.10
C ILE A 15 15.82 25.01 8.85
N ILE A 16 14.80 24.42 9.49
CA ILE A 16 14.39 23.03 9.30
C ILE A 16 13.95 22.81 7.85
N GLY A 17 13.10 23.67 7.31
CA GLY A 17 12.65 23.61 5.93
C GLY A 17 13.81 23.71 4.93
N GLY A 18 14.78 24.59 5.20
CA GLY A 18 16.01 24.69 4.40
C GLY A 18 16.85 23.42 4.44
N VAL A 19 16.96 22.79 5.61
CA VAL A 19 17.70 21.52 5.80
C VAL A 19 17.02 20.38 5.04
N LEU A 20 15.70 20.22 5.17
CA LEU A 20 14.93 19.18 4.47
C LEU A 20 15.04 19.36 2.94
N LYS A 21 14.88 20.58 2.45
CA LYS A 21 15.05 20.90 1.02
C LYS A 21 16.44 20.55 0.50
N THR A 22 17.49 20.85 1.28
CA THR A 22 18.87 20.52 0.93
C THR A 22 19.16 19.02 1.02
N GLY A 23 18.44 18.31 1.90
CA GLY A 23 18.44 16.86 1.99
C GLY A 23 17.61 16.16 0.90
N HIS A 24 17.04 16.90 -0.05
CA HIS A 24 16.13 16.39 -1.09
C HIS A 24 14.88 15.70 -0.53
N ILE A 25 14.40 16.15 0.63
CA ILE A 25 13.15 15.68 1.23
C ILE A 25 12.09 16.77 1.00
N ASP A 26 11.09 16.45 0.19
CA ASP A 26 9.92 17.29 -0.04
C ASP A 26 8.70 16.72 0.70
N TRP A 27 7.60 17.48 0.68
CA TRP A 27 6.32 17.11 1.31
C TRP A 27 5.68 15.84 0.72
N ARG A 28 6.18 15.33 -0.42
CA ARG A 28 5.69 14.08 -1.04
C ARG A 28 6.43 12.87 -0.51
N ASN A 29 7.55 13.06 0.18
CA ASN A 29 8.26 11.98 0.84
C ASN A 29 7.40 11.42 1.98
N VAL A 30 7.23 10.09 2.01
CA VAL A 30 6.42 9.40 3.02
C VAL A 30 6.90 9.69 4.44
N ASN A 31 8.22 9.89 4.61
CA ASN A 31 8.85 10.13 5.91
C ASN A 31 9.10 11.63 6.17
N PHE A 32 8.48 12.54 5.39
CA PHE A 32 8.72 13.99 5.51
C PHE A 32 8.44 14.50 6.91
N ASP A 33 7.26 14.19 7.46
CA ASP A 33 6.85 14.65 8.78
C ASP A 33 7.71 14.04 9.88
N ASP A 34 8.14 12.78 9.72
CA ASP A 34 9.07 12.13 10.65
C ASP A 34 10.42 12.84 10.69
N TYR A 35 11.03 13.09 9.53
CA TYR A 35 12.29 13.83 9.46
C TYR A 35 12.15 15.25 10.02
N ARG A 36 11.03 15.91 9.76
CA ARG A 36 10.75 17.24 10.33
C ARG A 36 10.65 17.18 11.86
N GLN A 37 9.97 16.18 12.41
CA GLN A 37 9.82 15.99 13.84
C GLN A 37 11.15 15.67 14.52
N GLU A 38 11.97 14.80 13.94
CA GLU A 38 13.33 14.51 14.42
C GLU A 38 14.19 15.77 14.50
N LEU A 39 14.17 16.62 13.46
CA LEU A 39 14.91 17.87 13.46
C LEU A 39 14.43 18.84 14.56
N ARG A 40 13.13 18.90 14.83
CA ARG A 40 12.57 19.68 15.95
C ARG A 40 13.07 19.17 17.30
N LEU A 41 13.05 17.86 17.50
CA LEU A 41 13.51 17.23 18.74
C LEU A 41 14.99 17.52 18.99
N LEU A 42 15.83 17.45 17.94
CA LEU A 42 17.25 17.77 18.03
C LEU A 42 17.51 19.21 18.46
N ILE A 43 16.74 20.17 17.93
CA ILE A 43 16.84 21.59 18.35
C ILE A 43 16.38 21.73 19.80
N LEU A 44 15.24 21.13 20.15
CA LEU A 44 14.67 21.22 21.50
C LEU A 44 15.61 20.63 22.55
N GLN A 45 16.26 19.51 22.27
CA GLN A 45 17.27 18.90 23.16
C GLN A 45 18.42 19.86 23.47
N ARG A 46 18.93 20.57 22.45
CA ARG A 46 20.01 21.54 22.64
C ARG A 46 19.56 22.79 23.41
N LEU A 47 18.35 23.29 23.11
CA LEU A 47 17.76 24.40 23.87
C LEU A 47 17.56 24.03 25.35
N LEU A 48 17.09 22.82 25.64
CA LEU A 48 16.94 22.29 27.00
C LEU A 48 18.30 22.10 27.70
N ALA A 49 19.36 21.81 26.95
CA ALA A 49 20.73 21.75 27.47
C ALA A 49 21.33 23.14 27.76
N GLY A 50 20.62 24.23 27.45
CA GLY A 50 21.06 25.60 27.69
C GLY A 50 21.81 26.25 26.52
N ASP A 51 21.86 25.60 25.35
CA ASP A 51 22.52 26.19 24.18
C ASP A 51 21.74 27.42 23.67
N GLN A 52 22.47 28.51 23.43
CA GLN A 52 21.92 29.69 22.78
C GLN A 52 22.03 29.55 21.26
N LEU A 53 21.01 28.94 20.66
CA LEU A 53 20.92 28.78 19.21
C LEU A 53 20.21 30.00 18.60
N ALA A 54 20.79 30.58 17.55
CA ALA A 54 20.07 31.56 16.74
C ALA A 54 19.12 30.82 15.77
N PRO A 55 17.83 31.20 15.69
CA PRO A 55 16.85 30.54 14.82
C PRO A 55 17.04 30.88 13.33
N THR A 56 17.68 32.02 13.04
CA THR A 56 17.93 32.52 11.69
C THR A 56 19.42 32.72 11.46
N ASN A 57 19.85 32.62 10.19
CA ASN A 57 21.25 32.84 9.76
C ASN A 57 22.33 32.05 10.52
N ASN A 58 21.96 30.88 11.06
CA ASN A 58 22.87 30.05 11.82
C ASN A 58 23.43 28.90 10.96
N SER A 59 24.52 29.17 10.24
CA SER A 59 25.16 28.20 9.33
C SER A 59 25.68 26.95 10.06
N ASN A 60 26.10 27.10 11.32
CA ASN A 60 26.57 26.00 12.15
C ASN A 60 25.43 25.06 12.54
N LEU A 61 24.30 25.62 12.99
CA LEU A 61 23.10 24.84 13.27
C LEU A 61 22.58 24.15 12.00
N PHE A 62 22.53 24.87 10.88
CA PHE A 62 22.13 24.32 9.59
C PHE A 62 22.99 23.11 9.19
N ARG A 63 24.32 23.26 9.21
CA ARG A 63 25.26 22.19 8.84
C ARG A 63 25.14 20.99 9.79
N TRP A 64 25.01 21.26 11.09
CA TRP A 64 24.84 20.21 12.09
C TRP A 64 23.53 19.43 11.89
N LEU A 65 22.40 20.12 11.67
CA LEU A 65 21.12 19.48 11.36
C LEU A 65 21.18 18.67 10.07
N LEU A 66 21.85 19.18 9.03
CA LEU A 66 22.02 18.45 7.78
C LEU A 66 22.84 17.16 7.96
N TRP A 67 23.88 17.19 8.81
CA TRP A 67 24.63 15.97 9.15
C TRP A 67 23.76 14.98 9.94
N ARG A 68 22.98 15.46 10.92
CA ARG A 68 22.05 14.60 11.66
C ARG A 68 20.99 13.98 10.76
N LEU A 69 20.44 14.75 9.82
CA LEU A 69 19.50 14.24 8.83
C LEU A 69 20.11 13.08 8.02
N ARG A 70 21.35 13.24 7.55
CA ARG A 70 22.06 12.18 6.81
C ARG A 70 22.33 10.95 7.66
N ASP A 71 22.64 11.12 8.93
CA ASP A 71 22.82 9.99 9.85
C ASP A 71 21.52 9.20 10.06
N ILE A 72 20.39 9.90 10.20
CA ILE A 72 19.06 9.27 10.29
C ILE A 72 18.75 8.53 8.98
N GLN A 73 18.93 9.16 7.82
CA GLN A 73 18.73 8.52 6.51
C GLN A 73 19.57 7.24 6.36
N ARG A 74 20.85 7.28 6.73
CA ARG A 74 21.72 6.08 6.71
C ARG A 74 21.26 5.01 7.69
N SER A 75 20.76 5.40 8.86
CA SER A 75 20.23 4.45 9.84
C SER A 75 18.98 3.76 9.30
N ASN A 76 18.07 4.51 8.71
CA ASN A 76 16.85 3.99 8.09
C ASN A 76 17.18 3.06 6.93
N GLN A 77 18.10 3.46 6.05
CA GLN A 77 18.57 2.61 4.96
C GLN A 77 19.16 1.29 5.47
N LYS A 78 20.03 1.34 6.50
CA LYS A 78 20.58 0.11 7.11
C LYS A 78 19.50 -0.75 7.77
N TYR A 79 18.46 -0.13 8.31
CA TYR A 79 17.36 -0.84 8.94
C TYR A 79 16.50 -1.56 7.88
N GLU A 80 16.18 -0.88 6.78
CA GLU A 80 15.49 -1.46 5.61
C GLU A 80 16.34 -2.55 4.93
N GLU A 81 17.66 -2.38 4.80
CA GLU A 81 18.55 -3.41 4.23
C GLU A 81 18.67 -4.66 5.12
N ARG A 82 18.56 -4.50 6.44
CA ARG A 82 18.66 -5.61 7.41
C ARG A 82 17.32 -6.29 7.65
N HIS A 83 16.25 -5.53 7.54
CA HIS A 83 14.89 -6.00 7.65
C HIS A 83 14.32 -5.86 6.24
N ASP A 84 14.59 -6.85 5.40
CA ASP A 84 13.65 -7.21 4.35
C ASP A 84 12.33 -7.44 5.08
N PHE A 85 11.53 -6.38 5.20
CA PHE A 85 10.14 -6.51 5.55
C PHE A 85 9.56 -7.31 4.39
N ILE A 86 9.60 -8.64 4.52
CA ILE A 86 8.57 -9.46 3.93
C ILE A 86 7.32 -8.84 4.52
N ILE A 87 6.66 -8.01 3.71
CA ILE A 87 5.31 -7.53 3.95
C ILE A 87 4.52 -8.83 4.04
N THR A 88 4.51 -9.40 5.24
CA THR A 88 3.64 -10.48 5.58
C THR A 88 2.33 -9.74 5.64
N PRO A 89 1.44 -9.90 4.64
CA PRO A 89 0.17 -9.20 4.69
C PRO A 89 -0.42 -9.49 6.07
N PRO A 90 -1.02 -8.47 6.74
CA PRO A 90 -1.71 -8.73 8.00
C PRO A 90 -2.60 -9.95 7.78
N GLU A 91 -2.65 -10.87 8.74
CA GLU A 91 -3.62 -11.96 8.70
C GLU A 91 -4.99 -11.33 8.50
N VAL A 92 -5.44 -11.32 7.25
CA VAL A 92 -6.76 -10.81 6.91
C VAL A 92 -7.69 -11.74 7.65
N VAL A 93 -8.46 -11.19 8.59
CA VAL A 93 -9.43 -11.96 9.37
C VAL A 93 -10.32 -12.70 8.36
N GLN A 94 -10.05 -13.99 8.18
CA GLN A 94 -10.56 -14.78 7.07
C GLN A 94 -12.06 -15.05 7.16
N MET A 95 -12.78 -14.55 8.18
CA MET A 95 -14.19 -14.87 8.37
C MET A 95 -15.08 -14.28 7.28
N GLU A 96 -14.85 -13.02 6.87
CA GLU A 96 -15.65 -12.39 5.80
C GLU A 96 -15.28 -12.97 4.43
N GLN A 97 -13.99 -13.20 4.17
CA GLN A 97 -13.52 -13.85 2.94
C GLN A 97 -13.95 -15.32 2.84
N ALA A 98 -14.05 -16.05 3.96
CA ALA A 98 -14.54 -17.42 3.96
C ALA A 98 -16.02 -17.47 3.60
N PHE A 99 -16.82 -16.52 4.09
CA PHE A 99 -18.25 -16.42 3.80
C PHE A 99 -18.50 -16.06 2.32
N GLU A 100 -17.79 -15.05 1.79
CA GLU A 100 -17.85 -14.69 0.37
C GLU A 100 -17.41 -15.85 -0.55
N ASN A 101 -16.38 -16.60 -0.15
CA ASN A 101 -15.92 -17.78 -0.88
C ASN A 101 -16.93 -18.94 -0.85
N THR A 102 -17.71 -19.08 0.22
CA THR A 102 -18.79 -20.08 0.27
C THR A 102 -19.98 -19.70 -0.61
N GLU A 103 -20.39 -18.43 -0.62
CA GLU A 103 -21.46 -17.95 -1.51
C GLU A 103 -21.08 -18.10 -2.99
N LEU A 104 -19.85 -17.69 -3.35
CA LEU A 104 -19.32 -17.86 -4.71
C LEU A 104 -19.31 -19.33 -5.15
N LYS A 105 -18.95 -20.27 -4.27
CA LYS A 105 -19.01 -21.71 -4.56
C LYS A 105 -20.43 -22.18 -4.84
N VAL A 106 -21.41 -21.76 -4.02
CA VAL A 106 -22.83 -22.11 -4.21
C VAL A 106 -23.35 -21.56 -5.54
N ILE A 107 -23.02 -20.31 -5.89
CA ILE A 107 -23.40 -19.71 -7.17
C ILE A 107 -22.80 -20.49 -8.35
N ILE A 108 -21.52 -20.86 -8.27
CA ILE A 108 -20.85 -21.63 -9.32
C ILE A 108 -21.45 -23.03 -9.44
N GLU A 109 -21.71 -23.73 -8.33
CA GLU A 109 -22.38 -25.05 -8.34
C GLU A 109 -23.77 -24.98 -8.96
N ASN A 110 -24.56 -23.96 -8.62
CA ASN A 110 -25.86 -23.73 -9.24
C ASN A 110 -25.76 -23.50 -10.76
N LEU A 111 -24.77 -22.73 -11.22
CA LEU A 111 -24.53 -22.51 -12.65
C LEU A 111 -24.02 -23.76 -13.37
N LEU A 112 -23.26 -24.64 -12.70
CA LEU A 112 -22.81 -25.92 -13.25
C LEU A 112 -23.96 -26.94 -13.38
N ASN A 113 -24.97 -26.84 -12.50
CA ASN A 113 -26.13 -27.72 -12.46
C ASN A 113 -27.29 -27.27 -13.36
N GLN A 114 -27.28 -26.02 -13.86
CA GLN A 114 -28.24 -25.57 -14.86
C GLN A 114 -28.06 -26.33 -16.18
N SER A 115 -29.14 -26.96 -16.65
CA SER A 115 -29.18 -27.77 -17.90
C SER A 115 -28.81 -26.99 -19.16
N VAL A 116 -28.82 -25.66 -19.09
CA VAL A 116 -28.50 -24.72 -20.19
C VAL A 116 -27.00 -24.37 -20.23
N CYS A 117 -26.20 -24.81 -19.24
CA CYS A 117 -24.78 -24.50 -19.18
C CYS A 117 -24.02 -25.24 -20.29
N GLN A 118 -23.68 -24.50 -21.35
CA GLN A 118 -22.90 -25.02 -22.46
C GLN A 118 -21.59 -25.63 -21.94
N GLN A 119 -21.25 -26.83 -22.42
CA GLN A 119 -20.08 -27.61 -21.96
C GLN A 119 -18.76 -26.81 -21.95
N LYS A 120 -18.62 -25.84 -22.86
CA LYS A 120 -17.46 -24.94 -22.95
C LYS A 120 -17.40 -23.88 -21.82
N ILE A 121 -18.56 -23.40 -21.35
CA ILE A 121 -18.66 -22.50 -20.19
C ILE A 121 -18.41 -23.29 -18.90
N ARG A 122 -18.91 -24.53 -18.84
CA ARG A 122 -18.66 -25.47 -17.75
C ARG A 122 -17.16 -25.74 -17.56
N GLN A 123 -16.42 -26.00 -18.65
CA GLN A 123 -14.97 -26.19 -18.61
C GLN A 123 -14.22 -24.95 -18.14
N LEU A 124 -14.66 -23.76 -18.56
CA LEU A 124 -14.08 -22.49 -18.13
C LEU A 124 -14.34 -22.21 -16.64
N LEU A 125 -15.54 -22.51 -16.13
CA LEU A 125 -15.86 -22.41 -14.69
C LEU A 125 -14.99 -23.34 -13.84
N LEU A 126 -14.81 -24.59 -14.27
CA LEU A 126 -13.96 -25.56 -13.58
C LEU A 126 -12.48 -25.13 -13.57
N ASP A 127 -11.98 -24.53 -14.66
CA ASP A 127 -10.62 -23.97 -14.70
C ASP A 127 -10.46 -22.77 -13.75
N PHE A 128 -11.49 -21.92 -13.63
CA PHE A 128 -11.50 -20.83 -12.64
C PHE A 128 -11.45 -21.33 -11.20
N MET A 129 -12.25 -22.35 -10.87
CA MET A 129 -12.25 -22.94 -9.53
C MET A 129 -10.91 -23.59 -9.18
N LYS A 130 -10.27 -24.25 -10.15
CA LYS A 130 -9.03 -24.99 -9.92
C LYS A 130 -7.79 -24.10 -9.85
N TYR A 131 -7.79 -22.98 -10.58
CA TYR A 131 -6.65 -22.08 -10.67
C TYR A 131 -7.15 -20.63 -10.64
N PRO A 132 -7.49 -20.03 -9.49
CA PRO A 132 -8.10 -18.69 -9.45
C PRO A 132 -7.15 -17.57 -9.91
N ASP A 133 -5.87 -17.67 -9.59
CA ASP A 133 -4.88 -16.60 -9.81
C ASP A 133 -4.18 -16.66 -11.18
N ASP A 134 -4.54 -17.63 -12.02
CA ASP A 134 -3.84 -17.84 -13.27
C ASP A 134 -4.15 -16.77 -14.33
N LEU A 135 -3.10 -16.34 -15.03
CA LEU A 135 -3.20 -15.41 -16.14
C LEU A 135 -4.00 -16.01 -17.31
N VAL A 136 -4.75 -15.16 -18.00
CA VAL A 136 -5.56 -15.52 -19.18
C VAL A 136 -4.76 -16.30 -20.22
N THR A 137 -3.49 -15.96 -20.43
CA THR A 137 -2.61 -16.65 -21.38
C THR A 137 -2.37 -18.11 -21.00
N LYS A 138 -2.10 -18.40 -19.73
CA LYS A 138 -1.93 -19.77 -19.21
C LYS A 138 -3.22 -20.58 -19.32
N ARG A 139 -4.35 -19.94 -19.02
CA ARG A 139 -5.69 -20.56 -19.16
C ARG A 139 -6.02 -20.90 -20.60
N CYS A 140 -5.75 -19.99 -21.53
CA CYS A 140 -5.98 -20.21 -22.97
C CYS A 140 -5.18 -21.40 -23.50
N ILE A 141 -3.92 -21.56 -23.06
CA ILE A 141 -3.08 -22.72 -23.41
C ILE A 141 -3.70 -24.01 -22.87
N ARG A 142 -4.08 -24.04 -21.59
CA ARG A 142 -4.63 -25.23 -20.93
C ARG A 142 -6.00 -25.65 -21.47
N LEU A 143 -6.84 -24.66 -21.79
CA LEU A 143 -8.16 -24.88 -22.38
C LEU A 143 -8.09 -25.09 -23.90
N GLU A 144 -6.91 -25.02 -24.50
CA GLU A 144 -6.68 -25.14 -25.96
C GLU A 144 -7.60 -24.21 -26.79
N ILE A 145 -7.80 -22.99 -26.30
CA ILE A 145 -8.65 -21.99 -26.96
C ILE A 145 -7.90 -20.70 -27.24
N HIS A 146 -8.24 -20.08 -28.38
CA HIS A 146 -7.74 -18.76 -28.72
C HIS A 146 -8.24 -17.70 -27.73
N ARG A 147 -7.40 -16.70 -27.45
CA ARG A 147 -7.69 -15.61 -26.48
C ARG A 147 -9.01 -14.89 -26.76
N MET A 148 -9.35 -14.66 -28.03
CA MET A 148 -10.64 -14.04 -28.40
C MET A 148 -11.84 -14.94 -28.08
N THR A 149 -11.71 -16.25 -28.23
CA THR A 149 -12.74 -17.22 -27.88
C THR A 149 -12.94 -17.28 -26.37
N TYR A 150 -11.84 -17.22 -25.60
CA TYR A 150 -11.88 -17.12 -24.14
C TYR A 150 -12.66 -15.88 -23.67
N TYR A 151 -12.38 -14.70 -24.23
CA TYR A 151 -13.14 -13.49 -23.86
C TYR A 151 -14.62 -13.55 -24.26
N ARG A 152 -14.96 -14.19 -25.38
CA ARG A 152 -16.37 -14.43 -25.75
C ARG A 152 -17.07 -15.32 -24.73
N HIS A 153 -16.43 -16.41 -24.30
CA HIS A 153 -16.98 -17.28 -23.26
C HIS A 153 -17.12 -16.56 -21.91
N LEU A 154 -16.14 -15.73 -21.53
CA LEU A 154 -16.23 -14.88 -20.33
C LEU A 154 -17.41 -13.91 -20.40
N LYS A 155 -17.65 -13.29 -21.56
CA LYS A 155 -18.78 -12.40 -21.76
C LYS A 155 -20.12 -13.13 -21.59
N LEU A 156 -20.24 -14.35 -22.15
CA LEU A 156 -21.42 -15.19 -21.97
C LEU A 156 -21.63 -15.58 -20.51
N LEU A 157 -20.56 -15.97 -19.81
CA LEU A 157 -20.61 -16.30 -18.39
C LEU A 157 -21.09 -15.12 -17.54
N ARG A 158 -20.58 -13.90 -17.79
CA ARG A 158 -21.08 -12.68 -17.13
C ARG A 158 -22.56 -12.44 -17.40
N GLN A 159 -23.02 -12.69 -18.63
CA GLN A 159 -24.44 -12.57 -18.97
C GLN A 159 -25.30 -13.63 -18.27
N MET A 160 -24.81 -14.85 -18.09
CA MET A 160 -25.51 -15.91 -17.36
C MET A 160 -25.63 -15.55 -15.88
N ILE A 161 -24.54 -15.11 -15.26
CA ILE A 161 -24.53 -14.65 -13.87
C ILE A 161 -25.54 -13.51 -13.67
N ASN A 162 -25.49 -12.47 -14.50
CA ASN A 162 -26.41 -11.34 -14.39
C ASN A 162 -27.88 -11.72 -14.61
N LYS A 163 -28.15 -12.72 -15.46
CA LYS A 163 -29.51 -13.23 -15.66
C LYS A 163 -30.00 -14.04 -14.45
N SER A 164 -29.14 -14.85 -13.83
CA SER A 164 -29.50 -15.57 -12.61
C SER A 164 -29.86 -14.62 -11.47
N TYR A 165 -29.09 -13.54 -11.29
CA TYR A 165 -29.42 -12.49 -10.30
C TYR A 165 -30.69 -11.67 -10.62
N CYS A 166 -31.15 -11.64 -11.86
CA CYS A 166 -32.39 -10.94 -12.23
C CYS A 166 -33.66 -11.77 -11.95
N ILE A 167 -33.56 -13.08 -11.74
CA ILE A 167 -34.72 -13.94 -11.46
C ILE A 167 -35.09 -13.91 -9.96
N ASP A 168 -34.13 -13.63 -9.08
CA ASP A 168 -34.32 -13.65 -7.63
C ASP A 168 -34.89 -12.32 -7.05
N PHE A 169 -35.32 -11.37 -7.90
CA PHE A 169 -35.90 -10.08 -7.51
C PHE A 169 -37.31 -9.80 -8.07
N GLN A 170 -38.06 -10.84 -8.45
CA GLN A 170 -39.51 -10.76 -8.74
C GLN A 170 -40.30 -11.64 -7.78
#